data_AF-X1CF46-F1
#
_entry.id   AF-X1CF46-F1
#
_cell.length_a   1.000
_cell.length_b   1.000
_cell.length_c   1.000
_cell.angle_alpha   90.00
_cell.angle_beta   90.00
_cell.angle_gamma   90.00
#
_symmetry.space_group_name_H-M   'P 1'
#
loop_
_entity.id
_entity.type
_entity.pdbx_description
1 polymer ?
#
loop_
_entity_poly.entity_id
_entity_poly.type
_entity_poly.pdbx_seq_one_letter_code
_entity_poly.pdbx_strand_id
1 'polypeptide(L)'
;MMSLAMKFKNPVISRVKILSNMDIAEKRLPQDGRIKMRVKMESGARKEVDMRVSSVPTIFGEKIVVRILDKEMLRLDMSELGFEKETLKLLNQYIVRPWGIVLVT
;
A
#
# COMPACT_ATOMS: atom_id res chain seq x y z
N MET A 1 12.35 9.68 -19.94
CA MET A 1 11.10 9.28 -19.27
C MET A 1 10.34 8.37 -20.23
N MET A 2 10.28 7.06 -19.98
CA MET A 2 9.62 6.10 -20.89
C MET A 2 8.11 6.34 -20.85
N SER A 3 7.51 6.75 -21.97
CA SER A 3 6.05 6.76 -22.13
C SER A 3 5.59 5.44 -22.73
N LEU A 4 4.59 4.82 -22.11
CA LEU A 4 3.94 3.65 -22.68
C LEU A 4 3.08 4.11 -23.86
N ALA A 5 3.09 3.38 -24.99
CA ALA A 5 2.25 3.71 -26.14
C ALA A 5 0.76 3.68 -25.74
N MET A 6 0.00 4.70 -26.17
CA MET A 6 -1.40 4.92 -25.75
C MET A 6 -2.33 3.73 -26.01
N LYS A 7 -2.02 2.89 -27.01
CA LYS A 7 -2.75 1.64 -27.29
C LYS A 7 -2.81 0.67 -26.11
N PHE A 8 -1.84 0.71 -25.20
CA PHE A 8 -1.79 -0.19 -24.04
C PHE A 8 -2.56 0.34 -22.81
N LYS A 9 -3.02 1.59 -22.83
CA LYS A 9 -3.66 2.21 -21.66
C LYS A 9 -4.88 1.42 -21.17
N ASN A 10 -5.82 1.13 -22.07
CA ASN A 10 -7.07 0.44 -21.72
C ASN A 10 -6.86 -1.04 -21.31
N PRO A 11 -6.04 -1.84 -22.03
CA PRO A 11 -5.72 -3.20 -21.60
C PRO A 11 -5.09 -3.26 -20.20
N VAL A 12 -4.18 -2.34 -19.90
CA VAL A 12 -3.52 -2.28 -18.58
C VAL A 12 -4.52 -1.94 -17.48
N ILE A 13 -5.36 -0.92 -17.69
CA ILE A 13 -6.40 -0.53 -16.71
C ILE A 13 -7.36 -1.71 -16.46
N SER A 14 -7.83 -2.37 -17.52
CA SER A 14 -8.72 -3.54 -17.40
C SER A 14 -8.07 -4.67 -16.60
N ARG A 15 -6.80 -4.99 -16.89
CA ARG A 15 -6.08 -6.03 -16.15
C ARG A 15 -5.93 -5.69 -14.67
N VAL A 16 -5.62 -4.44 -14.35
CA VAL A 16 -5.50 -3.99 -12.96
C VAL A 16 -6.85 -4.07 -12.24
N LYS A 17 -7.94 -3.64 -12.87
CA LYS A 17 -9.29 -3.74 -12.31
C LYS A 17 -9.71 -5.18 -12.02
N ILE A 18 -9.44 -6.11 -12.94
CA ILE A 18 -9.71 -7.55 -12.72
C ILE A 18 -8.94 -8.06 -11.49
N LEU A 19 -7.62 -7.78 -11.44
CA LEU A 19 -6.78 -8.28 -10.35
C LEU A 19 -7.18 -7.74 -8.97
N SER A 20 -7.81 -6.56 -8.95
CA SER A 20 -8.24 -5.86 -7.73
C SER A 20 -9.73 -5.98 -7.43
N ASN A 21 -10.46 -6.78 -8.22
CA ASN A 21 -11.90 -7.02 -8.10
C ASN A 21 -12.76 -5.75 -8.26
N MET A 22 -12.38 -4.88 -9.18
CA MET A 22 -13.12 -3.66 -9.56
C MET A 22 -13.94 -3.88 -10.84
N ASP A 23 -15.00 -3.08 -11.03
CA ASP A 23 -15.84 -3.11 -12.23
C ASP A 23 -15.13 -2.42 -13.41
N ILE A 24 -14.91 -3.16 -14.49
CA ILE A 24 -14.25 -2.70 -15.72
C ILE A 24 -15.19 -1.83 -16.56
N ALA A 25 -16.50 -2.07 -16.47
CA ALA A 25 -17.51 -1.32 -17.22
C ALA A 25 -17.67 0.09 -16.64
N GLU A 26 -17.59 0.24 -15.31
CA GLU A 26 -17.65 1.55 -14.67
C GLU A 26 -16.32 2.30 -14.79
N LYS A 27 -16.35 3.50 -15.37
CA LYS A 27 -15.17 4.35 -15.64
C LYS A 27 -15.40 5.81 -15.25
N ARG A 28 -16.58 6.14 -14.72
CA ARG A 28 -17.04 7.49 -14.39
C ARG A 28 -16.96 7.76 -12.88
N LEU A 29 -16.91 6.71 -12.07
CA LEU A 29 -16.78 6.80 -10.62
C LEU A 29 -15.40 6.31 -10.16
N PRO A 30 -14.83 6.92 -9.10
CA PRO A 30 -13.67 6.35 -8.43
C PRO A 30 -13.98 4.94 -7.90
N GLN A 31 -12.98 4.07 -7.95
CA GLN A 31 -13.07 2.71 -7.42
C GLN A 31 -11.80 2.37 -6.65
N ASP A 32 -11.97 1.60 -5.58
CA ASP A 32 -10.87 1.09 -4.78
C ASP A 32 -10.93 -0.43 -4.72
N GLY A 33 -9.77 -1.06 -4.79
CA GLY A 33 -9.62 -2.50 -4.77
C GLY A 33 -8.34 -2.94 -4.08
N ARG A 34 -8.20 -4.25 -3.92
CA ARG A 34 -7.04 -4.85 -3.25
C ARG A 34 -6.53 -6.02 -4.06
N ILE A 35 -5.22 -6.09 -4.24
CA ILE A 35 -4.55 -7.23 -4.89
C ILE A 35 -3.67 -7.89 -3.84
N LYS A 36 -3.93 -9.18 -3.57
CA LYS A 36 -3.04 -10.02 -2.77
C LYS A 36 -2.34 -11.00 -3.70
N MET A 37 -1.02 -10.97 -3.74
CA MET A 37 -0.26 -11.90 -4.58
C MET A 37 1.00 -12.40 -3.88
N ARG A 38 1.39 -13.63 -4.22
CA ARG A 38 2.68 -14.21 -3.87
C ARG A 38 3.64 -13.99 -5.04
N VAL A 39 4.62 -13.12 -4.84
CA VAL A 39 5.61 -12.77 -5.87
C VAL A 39 6.87 -13.57 -5.62
N LYS A 40 7.45 -14.17 -6.66
CA LYS A 40 8.76 -14.81 -6.59
C LYS A 40 9.83 -13.73 -6.73
N MET A 41 10.66 -13.59 -5.71
CA MET A 41 11.81 -12.69 -5.72
C MET A 41 12.98 -13.29 -6.49
N GLU A 42 13.92 -12.45 -6.90
CA GLU A 42 15.15 -12.86 -7.59
C GLU A 42 15.97 -13.86 -6.75
N SER A 43 15.88 -13.75 -5.42
CA SER A 43 16.48 -14.69 -4.45
C SER A 43 15.81 -16.07 -4.41
N GLY A 44 14.75 -16.30 -5.18
CA GLY A 44 13.97 -17.54 -5.18
C GLY A 44 12.92 -17.63 -4.08
N ALA A 45 12.94 -16.73 -3.08
CA ALA A 45 11.94 -16.64 -2.03
C ALA A 45 10.58 -16.19 -2.57
N ARG A 46 9.49 -16.67 -1.96
CA ARG A 46 8.13 -16.19 -2.24
C ARG A 46 7.75 -15.14 -1.20
N LYS A 47 7.42 -13.94 -1.63
CA LYS A 47 6.96 -12.86 -0.77
C LYS A 47 5.47 -12.63 -0.96
N GLU A 48 4.75 -12.52 0.14
CA GLU A 48 3.37 -12.04 0.11
C GLU A 48 3.35 -10.52 0.01
N VAL A 49 2.80 -10.01 -1.08
CA VAL A 49 2.63 -8.58 -1.31
C VAL A 49 1.15 -8.27 -1.31
N ASP A 50 0.79 -7.28 -0.49
CA ASP A 50 -0.55 -6.73 -0.44
C ASP A 50 -0.55 -5.36 -1.10
N MET A 51 -1.48 -5.12 -2.02
CA MET A 51 -1.55 -3.87 -2.75
C MET A 51 -2.93 -3.27 -2.62
N ARG A 52 -2.98 -1.97 -2.33
CA ARG A 52 -4.19 -1.16 -2.48
C ARG A 52 -4.16 -0.47 -3.83
N VAL A 53 -5.25 -0.54 -4.56
CA VAL A 53 -5.36 0.01 -5.90
C VAL A 53 -6.53 0.98 -5.92
N SER A 54 -6.31 2.16 -6.46
CA SER A 54 -7.36 3.16 -6.67
C SER A 54 -7.43 3.53 -8.15
N SER A 55 -8.64 3.53 -8.72
CA SER A 55 -8.95 4.05 -10.04
C SER A 55 -9.71 5.36 -9.91
N VAL A 56 -9.24 6.41 -10.57
CA VAL A 56 -9.90 7.73 -10.56
C VAL A 56 -10.10 8.20 -11.99
N PRO A 57 -11.32 8.60 -12.40
CA PRO A 57 -11.55 9.20 -13.71
C PRO A 57 -10.83 10.55 -13.85
N THR A 58 -10.18 10.75 -15.00
CA THR A 58 -9.52 12.02 -15.38
C THR A 58 -9.90 12.40 -16.81
N ILE A 59 -9.54 13.61 -17.24
CA ILE A 59 -9.82 14.13 -18.60
C ILE A 59 -9.30 13.18 -19.69
N PHE A 60 -8.16 12.54 -19.46
CA PHE A 60 -7.52 11.63 -20.41
C PHE A 60 -7.74 10.16 -20.05
N GLY A 61 -8.85 9.79 -19.41
CA GLY A 61 -9.18 8.42 -18.99
C GLY A 61 -8.87 8.15 -17.52
N GLU A 62 -8.69 6.89 -17.13
CA GLU A 62 -8.52 6.56 -15.72
C GLU A 62 -7.06 6.66 -15.26
N LYS A 63 -6.85 7.29 -14.11
CA LYS A 63 -5.59 7.27 -13.37
C LYS A 63 -5.65 6.12 -12.37
N ILE A 64 -4.69 5.20 -12.49
CA ILE A 64 -4.50 4.10 -11.55
C ILE A 64 -3.37 4.46 -10.59
N VAL A 65 -3.60 4.28 -9.30
CA VAL A 65 -2.58 4.37 -8.26
C VAL A 65 -2.51 3.04 -7.55
N VAL A 66 -1.29 2.50 -7.39
CA VAL A 66 -1.04 1.27 -6.64
C VAL A 66 -0.14 1.60 -5.47
N ARG A 67 -0.57 1.26 -4.26
CA ARG A 67 0.24 1.31 -3.04
C ARG A 67 0.61 -0.09 -2.64
N ILE A 68 1.91 -0.37 -2.63
CA ILE A 68 2.48 -1.63 -2.17
C ILE A 68 2.57 -1.57 -0.64
N LEU A 69 2.03 -2.59 0.01
CA LEU A 69 2.13 -2.82 1.44
C LEU A 69 2.95 -4.09 1.64
N ASP A 70 4.15 -3.90 2.16
CA ASP A 70 5.04 -4.97 2.54
C ASP A 70 4.75 -5.36 4.00
N LYS A 71 4.20 -6.56 4.21
CA LYS A 71 3.88 -7.05 5.55
C LYS A 71 5.12 -7.46 6.34
N GLU A 72 6.22 -7.81 5.67
CA GLU A 72 7.45 -8.26 6.32
C GLU A 72 8.28 -7.09 6.85
N MET A 73 8.06 -5.88 6.31
CA MET A 73 8.80 -4.68 6.70
C MET A 73 8.30 -4.04 8.02
N LEU A 74 7.28 -4.61 8.66
CA LEU A 74 6.85 -4.22 10.00
C LEU A 74 7.92 -4.61 11.03
N ARG A 75 8.91 -3.73 11.21
CA ARG A 75 9.82 -3.76 12.36
C ARG A 75 9.02 -3.41 13.60
N LEU A 76 8.77 -4.41 14.45
CA LEU A 76 7.96 -4.27 15.66
C LEU A 76 8.78 -3.83 16.88
N ASP A 77 10.11 -3.81 16.79
CA ASP A 77 10.94 -3.36 17.90
C ASP A 77 10.98 -1.82 17.96
N MET A 78 10.52 -1.27 19.09
CA MET A 78 10.57 0.16 19.35
C MET A 78 12.00 0.72 19.39
N SER A 79 13.00 -0.13 19.64
CA SER A 79 14.41 0.27 19.61
C SER A 79 14.90 0.66 18.21
N GLU A 80 14.26 0.13 17.16
CA GLU A 80 14.62 0.38 15.76
C GLU A 80 13.84 1.55 15.14
N LEU A 81 12.92 2.16 15.88
CA LEU A 81 12.09 3.29 15.41
C LEU A 81 12.84 4.63 15.38
N GLY A 82 14.12 4.65 15.76
CA GLY A 82 14.95 5.85 15.73
C GLY A 82 14.72 6.82 16.89
N PHE A 83 14.07 6.36 17.96
CA PHE A 83 13.93 7.15 19.18
C PHE A 83 15.29 7.35 19.87
N GLU A 84 15.53 8.54 20.38
CA GLU A 84 16.56 8.75 21.39
C GLU A 84 16.26 7.91 22.65
N LYS A 85 17.31 7.47 23.34
CA LYS A 85 17.18 6.55 24.49
C LYS A 85 16.25 7.09 25.59
N GLU A 86 16.28 8.40 25.82
CA GLU A 86 15.48 9.09 26.84
C GLU A 86 14.00 9.10 26.44
N THR A 87 13.70 9.44 25.18
CA THR A 87 12.35 9.42 24.62
C THR A 87 11.76 8.01 24.61
N LEU A 88 12.55 7.01 24.21
CA LEU A 88 12.12 5.61 24.25
C LEU A 88 11.81 5.14 25.67
N LYS A 89 12.64 5.51 26.66
CA LYS A 89 12.40 5.20 28.07
C LYS A 89 11.09 5.85 28.56
N LEU A 90 10.87 7.11 28.20
CA LEU A 90 9.66 7.84 28.58
C LEU A 90 8.40 7.22 27.95
N LEU A 91 8.45 6.92 26.64
CA LEU A 91 7.37 6.24 25.93
C LEU A 91 7.05 4.89 26.57
N ASN A 92 8.07 4.06 26.82
CA ASN A 92 7.94 2.76 27.49
C ASN A 92 7.28 2.87 28.89
N GLN A 93 7.59 3.93 29.64
CA GLN A 93 6.96 4.16 30.94
C GLN A 93 5.49 4.58 30.83
N TYR A 94 5.10 5.32 29.78
CA TYR A 94 3.72 5.76 29.60
C TYR A 94 2.80 4.69 29.03
N ILE A 95 3.29 3.87 28.07
CA ILE A 95 2.46 2.82 27.44
C ILE A 95 2.06 1.70 28.41
N VAL A 96 2.82 1.48 29.49
CA VAL A 96 2.52 0.46 30.51
C VAL A 96 1.61 0.97 31.63
N ARG A 97 1.25 2.26 31.63
CA ARG A 97 0.38 2.80 32.69
C ARG A 97 -1.02 2.22 32.56
N PRO A 98 -1.67 1.85 33.66
CA PRO A 98 -3.01 1.25 33.66
C PRO A 98 -4.11 2.21 33.18
N TRP A 99 -3.84 3.53 33.17
CA TRP A 99 -4.75 4.56 32.67
C TRP A 99 -3.97 5.74 32.09
N GLY A 100 -4.56 6.39 31.09
CA GLY A 100 -3.99 7.54 30.39
C GLY A 100 -4.32 7.52 28.89
N ILE A 101 -3.95 8.58 28.18
CA ILE A 101 -4.04 8.67 26.73
C ILE A 101 -2.64 8.96 26.16
N VAL A 102 -2.22 8.17 25.18
CA VAL A 102 -1.00 8.42 24.38
C VAL A 102 -1.46 8.83 22.99
N LEU A 103 -1.21 10.07 22.62
CA LEU A 103 -1.59 10.62 21.31
C LEU A 103 -0.40 10.49 20.36
N VAL A 104 -0.60 9.75 19.27
CA VAL A 104 0.35 9.67 18.15
C VAL A 104 -0.25 10.51 17.03
N THR A 105 0.42 11.61 16.69
CA THR A 105 0.00 12.56 15.65
C THR A 105 0.83 12.41 14.40
#